data_AF-A0A2K1EK09-F1
#
_entry.id   AF-A0A2K1EK09-F1
#
_cell.length_a   1.000
_cell.length_b   1.000
_cell.length_c   1.000
_cell.angle_alpha   90.00
_cell.angle_beta   90.00
_cell.angle_gamma   90.00
#
_symmetry.space_group_name_H-M   'P 1'
#
loop_
_entity.id
_entity.type
_entity.pdbx_description
1 polymer ?
#
loop_
_entity_poly.entity_id
_entity_poly.type
_entity_poly.pdbx_seq_one_letter_code
_entity_poly.pdbx_strand_id
1 'polypeptide(L)'
;MKVRFTVIKNEDAENYLDDRDKSELSRILWKIQELRHLNGKPALNTYLVVNTDETYAADIVRIMQANNHWGPVIDPNQAELKYDGDMLILPETEEAIK
;
A
#
# COMPACT_ATOMS: atom_id res chain seq x y z
N MET A 1 9.82 -12.96 5.54
CA MET A 1 9.86 -11.50 5.28
C MET A 1 8.46 -11.05 4.88
N LYS A 2 7.84 -10.10 5.59
CA LYS A 2 6.50 -9.58 5.24
C LYS A 2 6.62 -8.20 4.61
N VAL A 3 7.30 -8.14 3.46
CA VAL A 3 7.34 -6.94 2.61
C VAL A 3 6.08 -6.93 1.75
N ARG A 4 5.30 -5.86 1.80
CA ARG A 4 4.00 -5.76 1.12
C ARG A 4 4.13 -5.40 -0.37
N PHE A 5 5.11 -4.56 -0.72
CA PHE A 5 5.40 -4.14 -2.09
C PHE A 5 6.90 -3.91 -2.26
N THR A 6 7.40 -4.12 -3.48
CA THR A 6 8.76 -3.75 -3.90
C THR A 6 8.63 -2.73 -5.03
N VAL A 7 9.24 -1.57 -4.85
CA VAL A 7 9.29 -0.49 -5.85
C VAL A 7 10.76 -0.24 -6.18
N ILE A 8 11.09 -0.20 -7.45
CA ILE A 8 12.46 0.05 -7.95
C ILE A 8 12.37 1.26 -8.88
N LYS A 9 13.23 2.27 -8.69
CA LYS A 9 13.37 3.36 -9.66
C LYS A 9 14.08 2.82 -10.90
N ASN A 10 13.55 3.13 -12.08
CA ASN A 10 14.18 2.69 -13.34
C ASN A 10 15.60 3.24 -13.50
N GLU A 11 15.86 4.45 -13.03
CA GLU A 11 17.20 5.05 -13.07
C GLU A 11 18.21 4.28 -12.21
N ASP A 12 17.81 3.83 -11.02
CA ASP A 12 18.67 2.99 -10.17
C ASP A 12 18.93 1.63 -10.84
N ALA A 13 17.92 1.04 -11.46
CA ALA A 13 18.09 -0.19 -12.23
C ALA A 13 19.06 0.01 -13.42
N GLU A 14 19.02 1.17 -14.05
CA GLU A 14 19.89 1.47 -15.19
C GLU A 14 21.34 1.73 -14.77
N ASN A 15 21.53 2.46 -13.67
CA ASN A 15 22.84 2.89 -13.17
C ASN A 15 23.58 1.82 -12.37
N TYR A 16 22.87 0.92 -11.69
CA TYR A 16 23.48 -0.02 -10.74
C TYR A 16 23.45 -1.49 -11.15
N LEU A 17 22.60 -1.89 -12.10
CA LEU A 17 22.55 -3.27 -12.59
C LEU A 17 23.43 -3.44 -13.82
N ASP A 18 24.09 -4.59 -13.92
CA ASP A 18 24.74 -4.99 -15.16
C ASP A 18 23.73 -5.57 -16.17
N ASP A 19 24.17 -5.84 -17.40
CA ASP A 19 23.29 -6.35 -18.46
C ASP A 19 22.63 -7.69 -18.10
N ARG A 20 23.32 -8.53 -17.31
CA ARG A 20 22.81 -9.82 -16.88
C ARG A 20 21.68 -9.61 -15.86
N ASP A 21 21.89 -8.74 -14.87
CA ASP A 21 20.92 -8.42 -13.85
C ASP A 21 19.68 -7.71 -14.45
N LYS A 22 19.89 -6.81 -15.43
CA LYS A 22 18.79 -6.19 -16.20
C LYS A 22 17.97 -7.24 -16.94
N SER A 23 18.63 -8.21 -17.56
CA SER A 23 17.95 -9.31 -18.27
C SER A 23 17.13 -10.18 -17.31
N GLU A 24 17.69 -10.54 -16.15
CA GLU A 24 16.98 -11.32 -15.14
C GLU A 24 15.80 -10.55 -14.54
N LEU A 25 15.97 -9.25 -14.25
CA LEU A 25 14.87 -8.39 -13.78
C LEU A 25 13.73 -8.36 -14.80
N SER A 26 14.04 -8.16 -16.09
CA SER A 26 13.07 -8.20 -17.18
C SER A 26 12.32 -9.54 -17.24
N ARG A 27 13.05 -10.66 -17.15
CA ARG A 27 12.47 -12.01 -17.14
C ARG A 27 11.52 -12.23 -15.95
N ILE A 28 11.89 -11.76 -14.76
CA ILE A 28 11.06 -11.86 -13.54
C ILE A 28 9.78 -11.03 -13.72
N LEU A 29 9.89 -9.78 -14.17
CA LEU A 29 8.75 -8.89 -14.39
C LEU A 29 7.78 -9.47 -15.43
N TRP A 30 8.30 -9.97 -16.55
CA TRP A 30 7.50 -10.61 -17.59
C TRP A 30 6.74 -11.83 -17.05
N LYS A 31 7.42 -12.73 -16.32
CA LYS A 31 6.78 -13.92 -15.76
C LYS A 31 5.62 -13.57 -14.81
N ILE A 32 5.78 -12.52 -14.00
CA ILE A 32 4.71 -12.05 -13.11
C ILE A 32 3.53 -11.51 -13.91
N GLN A 33 3.79 -10.69 -14.94
CA GLN A 33 2.75 -10.12 -15.80
C GLN A 33 1.93 -11.21 -16.50
N GLU A 34 2.61 -12.22 -17.06
CA GLU A 34 1.97 -13.34 -17.76
C GLU A 34 1.06 -14.13 -16.82
N LEU A 35 1.57 -14.51 -15.65
CA LEU A 35 0.79 -15.26 -14.66
C LEU A 35 -0.39 -14.44 -14.12
N ARG A 36 -0.28 -13.11 -14.03
CA ARG A 36 -1.40 -12.25 -13.66
C ARG A 36 -2.47 -12.21 -14.74
N HIS A 37 -2.05 -12.10 -15.99
CA HIS A 37 -2.96 -12.12 -17.14
C HIS A 37 -3.75 -13.43 -17.20
N LEU A 38 -3.08 -14.57 -17.04
CA LEU A 38 -3.71 -15.89 -16.98
C LEU A 38 -4.70 -16.04 -15.82
N ASN A 39 -4.52 -15.28 -14.73
CA ASN A 39 -5.43 -15.24 -13.59
C ASN A 39 -6.55 -14.17 -13.73
N GLY A 40 -6.74 -13.59 -14.91
CA GLY A 40 -7.77 -12.57 -15.16
C GLY A 40 -7.51 -11.23 -14.47
N LYS A 41 -6.28 -10.98 -14.00
CA LYS A 41 -5.89 -9.71 -13.37
C LYS A 41 -5.21 -8.81 -14.40
N PRO A 42 -5.21 -7.48 -14.19
CA PRO A 42 -4.38 -6.58 -14.98
C PRO A 42 -2.92 -7.03 -14.95
N ALA A 43 -2.28 -7.13 -16.12
CA ALA A 43 -0.91 -7.62 -16.26
C ALA A 43 0.09 -6.69 -15.55
N LEU A 44 -0.09 -5.38 -15.71
CA LEU A 44 0.70 -4.33 -15.08
C LEU A 44 -0.11 -3.66 -13.97
N ASN A 45 0.49 -3.53 -12.79
CA ASN A 45 -0.03 -2.63 -11.75
C ASN A 45 0.62 -1.27 -11.95
N THR A 46 -0.21 -0.23 -12.09
CA THR A 46 0.24 1.15 -12.01
C THR A 46 0.16 1.59 -10.56
N TYR A 47 1.28 2.01 -9.99
CA TYR A 47 1.35 2.56 -8.64
C TYR A 47 1.70 4.04 -8.71
N LEU A 48 1.03 4.85 -7.89
CA LEU A 48 1.49 6.19 -7.58
C LEU A 48 2.52 6.08 -6.46
N VAL A 49 3.76 6.43 -6.75
CA VAL A 49 4.85 6.48 -5.76
C VAL A 49 5.13 7.95 -5.47
N VAL A 50 5.02 8.33 -4.21
CA VAL A 50 5.26 9.70 -3.76
C VAL A 50 6.53 9.70 -2.93
N ASN A 51 7.53 10.47 -3.35
CA ASN A 51 8.71 10.71 -2.51
C ASN A 51 8.31 11.65 -1.37
N THR A 52 8.37 11.17 -0.13
CA THR A 52 7.96 11.94 1.05
C THR A 52 8.98 13.00 1.48
N ASP A 53 10.21 12.93 0.97
CA ASP A 53 11.27 13.89 1.30
C ASP A 53 11.14 15.20 0.53
N GLU A 54 10.25 15.24 -0.48
CA GLU A 54 10.05 16.40 -1.35
C GLU A 54 8.93 17.32 -0.83
N THR A 55 9.04 18.61 -1.12
CA THR A 55 8.09 19.62 -0.62
C THR A 55 6.65 19.39 -1.10
N TYR A 56 6.46 18.77 -2.26
CA TYR A 56 5.14 18.47 -2.83
C TYR A 56 4.41 17.30 -2.13
N ALA A 57 5.10 16.52 -1.28
CA ALA A 57 4.52 15.35 -0.64
C ALA A 57 3.31 15.71 0.25
N ALA A 58 3.41 16.83 0.97
CA ALA A 58 2.33 17.31 1.84
C ALA A 58 1.05 17.65 1.06
N ASP A 59 1.18 18.24 -0.13
CA ASP A 59 0.04 18.57 -0.98
C ASP A 59 -0.64 17.30 -1.52
N ILE A 60 0.14 16.28 -1.90
CA ILE A 60 -0.42 15.00 -2.35
C ILE A 60 -1.18 14.32 -1.22
N VAL A 61 -0.62 14.28 -0.01
CA VAL A 61 -1.33 13.73 1.17
C VAL A 61 -2.64 14.45 1.41
N ARG A 62 -2.65 15.79 1.32
CA ARG A 62 -3.89 16.59 1.48
C ARG A 62 -4.94 16.25 0.43
N ILE A 63 -4.55 16.08 -0.83
CA ILE A 63 -5.45 15.66 -1.91
C ILE A 63 -6.00 14.26 -1.64
N MET A 64 -5.17 13.31 -1.21
CA MET A 64 -5.61 11.95 -0.92
C MET A 64 -6.55 11.89 0.29
N GLN A 65 -6.30 12.68 1.33
CA GLN A 65 -7.20 12.83 2.48
C GLN A 65 -8.56 13.39 2.07
N ALA A 66 -8.58 14.44 1.23
CA ALA A 66 -9.81 15.04 0.75
C ALA A 66 -10.69 14.08 -0.08
N ASN A 67 -10.09 13.07 -0.71
CA ASN A 67 -10.79 12.03 -1.48
C ASN A 67 -11.01 10.73 -0.69
N ASN A 68 -10.81 10.73 0.63
CA ASN A 68 -10.98 9.55 1.49
C ASN A 68 -10.09 8.35 1.08
N HIS A 69 -8.96 8.62 0.41
CA HIS A 69 -7.99 7.62 -0.03
C HIS A 69 -6.77 7.51 0.90
N TRP A 70 -6.68 8.40 1.90
CA TRP A 70 -5.59 8.42 2.88
C TRP A 70 -6.10 8.91 4.24
N GLY A 71 -5.81 8.18 5.30
CA GLY A 71 -6.31 8.45 6.66
C GLY A 71 -6.53 7.16 7.45
N PRO A 72 -6.92 7.24 8.73
CA PRO A 72 -7.29 6.07 9.51
C PRO A 72 -8.46 5.36 8.82
N VAL A 73 -8.27 4.07 8.52
CA VAL A 73 -9.36 3.22 8.05
C VAL A 73 -10.23 2.96 9.27
N ILE A 74 -11.42 3.55 9.30
CA ILE A 74 -12.45 3.16 10.25
C ILE A 74 -12.94 1.79 9.78
N ASP A 75 -12.36 0.73 10.32
CA ASP A 75 -12.92 -0.60 10.19
C ASP A 75 -14.09 -0.70 11.17
N PRO A 76 -15.35 -0.84 10.71
CA PRO A 76 -16.51 -0.93 11.58
C PRO A 76 -16.46 -2.16 12.52
N ASN A 77 -15.58 -3.13 12.24
CA ASN A 77 -15.34 -4.29 13.10
C ASN A 77 -14.09 -4.14 13.99
N GLN A 78 -13.35 -3.02 13.89
CA GLN A 78 -12.22 -2.73 14.76
C GLN A 78 -12.74 -2.02 16.01
N ALA A 79 -12.61 -2.66 17.17
CA ALA A 79 -12.95 -2.05 18.45
C ALA A 79 -12.05 -0.82 18.70
N GLU A 80 -12.62 0.37 18.60
CA GLU A 80 -11.96 1.61 19.01
C GLU A 80 -12.00 1.72 20.53
N LEU A 81 -10.83 1.72 21.16
CA LEU A 81 -10.69 2.00 22.60
C LEU A 81 -11.01 3.48 22.83
N LYS A 82 -12.17 3.78 23.42
CA LYS A 82 -12.55 5.15 23.80
C LYS A 82 -12.13 5.41 25.24
N TYR A 83 -11.50 6.55 25.50
CA TYR A 83 -11.13 6.97 26.86
C TYR A 83 -11.91 8.23 27.25
N ASP A 84 -12.37 8.28 28.50
CA ASP A 84 -12.92 9.50 29.14
C ASP A 84 -12.13 9.75 30.43
N GLY A 85 -11.24 10.74 30.39
CA GLY A 85 -10.22 10.94 31.42
C GLY A 85 -9.33 9.70 31.57
N ASP A 86 -9.29 9.13 32.78
CA ASP A 86 -8.53 7.92 33.09
C ASP A 86 -9.36 6.61 32.94
N MET A 87 -10.61 6.70 32.46
CA MET A 87 -11.46 5.52 32.24
C MET A 87 -11.43 5.06 30.79
N LEU A 88 -11.19 3.76 30.59
CA LEU A 88 -11.42 3.08 29.33
C LEU A 88 -12.90 2.71 29.20
N ILE A 89 -13.56 3.22 28.18
CA ILE A 89 -14.94 2.89 27.80
C ILE A 89 -14.89 1.72 26.82
N LEU A 90 -15.36 0.56 27.27
CA LEU A 90 -15.54 -0.60 26.41
C LEU A 90 -16.81 -0.38 25.56
N PRO A 91 -16.78 -0.66 24.24
CA PRO A 91 -17.99 -0.63 23.44
C PRO A 91 -18.96 -1.69 23.94
N GLU A 92 -20.24 -1.33 24.08
CA GLU A 92 -21.30 -2.29 24.42
C GLU A 92 -21.41 -3.29 23.27
N THR A 93 -20.97 -4.53 23.51
CA THR A 93 -21.24 -5.63 22.61
C THR A 93 -22.73 -5.97 22.74
N GLU A 94 -23.53 -5.69 21.70
CA GLU A 94 -24.87 -6.25 21.54
C GLU A 94 -24.77 -7.76 21.31
N GLU A 95 -24.42 -8.52 22.36
CA GLU A 95 -24.73 -9.95 22.44
C GLU A 95 -26.00 -10.11 23.26
N ALA A 96 -27.13 -9.74 22.64
CA ALA A 96 -28.40 -10.33 23.01
C ALA A 96 -28.38 -11.80 22.59
N ILE A 97 -27.85 -12.66 23.46
CA ILE A 97 -28.02 -14.11 23.37
C ILE A 97 -29.53 -14.39 23.37
N LYS A 98 -30.04 -14.94 22.26
CA LYS A 98 -31.28 -15.70 22.20
C LYS A 98 -30.96 -17.14 21.85
#